data_AF-A0A7V5AQV3-F1
#
_entry.id   AF-A0A7V5AQV3-F1
#
_cell.length_a   1.000
_cell.length_b   1.000
_cell.length_c   1.000
_cell.angle_alpha   90.00
_cell.angle_beta   90.00
_cell.angle_gamma   90.00
#
_symmetry.space_group_name_H-M   'P 1'
#
loop_
_entity.id
_entity.type
_entity.pdbx_description
1 polymer ?
#
loop_
_entity_poly.entity_id
_entity_poly.type
_entity_poly.pdbx_seq_one_letter_code
_entity_poly.pdbx_strand_id
1 'polypeptide(L)'
;MSIEYTDKVIEHFKNPRNVGEIKDADGVGTIGNPVCGDILRIYIKIENNRIKDIKFKTFGCAAAVASGSVLTEMVKGMTIEEALAVKRDEIIDKLGGLPSQKRHCSVLAQDALKKAVDDYNRRKFGVLKVKFEIEGKGVLSGEIYKTVLGSKIIEHLPMDANISLWGKELYFPTGVKTAISKPQVRIDAGDVAYWPDEGALCLFWGPTPVSNGLEILAYSAVEVVGSFKVDEQLLDLCKDGDRIRVMASS
;
A
#
# COMPACT_ATOMS: atom_id res chain seq x y z
N MET A 1 -27.94 23.96 3.00
CA MET A 1 -26.96 24.34 1.96
C MET A 1 -26.48 23.06 1.31
N SER A 2 -26.77 22.87 0.03
CA SER A 2 -26.13 21.84 -0.80
C SER A 2 -24.62 22.08 -0.76
N ILE A 3 -23.85 21.08 -0.34
CA ILE A 3 -22.39 21.16 -0.40
C ILE A 3 -22.01 20.97 -1.88
N GLU A 4 -21.93 22.06 -2.62
CA GLU A 4 -21.45 22.07 -4.00
C GLU A 4 -19.95 21.81 -4.05
N TYR A 5 -19.48 21.31 -5.19
CA TYR A 5 -18.04 21.19 -5.43
C TYR A 5 -17.38 22.57 -5.35
N THR A 6 -16.18 22.59 -4.78
CA THR A 6 -15.38 23.81 -4.73
C THR A 6 -14.94 24.21 -6.14
N ASP A 7 -14.58 25.48 -6.31
CA ASP A 7 -14.00 25.96 -7.56
C ASP A 7 -12.76 25.16 -7.97
N LYS A 8 -11.95 24.74 -7.00
CA LYS A 8 -10.76 23.91 -7.25
C LYS A 8 -11.14 22.52 -7.77
N VAL A 9 -12.17 21.88 -7.22
CA VAL A 9 -12.64 20.60 -7.73
C VAL A 9 -13.13 20.75 -9.17
N ILE A 10 -13.90 21.80 -9.45
CA ILE A 10 -14.40 22.08 -10.81
C ILE A 10 -13.23 22.35 -11.76
N GLU A 11 -12.21 23.06 -11.31
CA GLU A 11 -11.03 23.43 -12.09
C GLU A 11 -10.17 22.21 -12.43
N HIS A 12 -9.87 21.34 -11.45
CA HIS A 12 -9.16 20.08 -11.69
C HIS A 12 -9.98 19.05 -12.45
N PHE A 13 -11.31 19.12 -12.41
CA PHE A 13 -12.20 18.29 -13.24
C PHE A 13 -12.21 18.74 -14.70
N LYS A 14 -12.31 20.05 -14.96
CA LYS A 14 -12.34 20.62 -16.32
C LYS A 14 -10.97 20.61 -16.99
N ASN A 15 -9.92 20.89 -16.23
CA ASN A 15 -8.53 20.97 -16.69
C ASN A 15 -7.64 20.03 -15.86
N PRO A 16 -7.81 18.70 -15.96
CA PRO A 16 -7.00 17.77 -15.18
C PRO A 16 -5.53 17.78 -15.60
N ARG A 17 -4.62 17.78 -14.62
CA ARG A 17 -3.18 17.73 -14.86
C ARG A 17 -2.76 16.29 -15.10
N ASN A 18 -1.63 16.07 -15.76
CA ASN A 18 -1.01 14.74 -15.84
C ASN A 18 -1.91 13.62 -16.41
N VAL A 19 -2.96 13.93 -17.17
CA VAL A 19 -3.77 12.89 -17.82
C VAL A 19 -2.97 12.20 -18.91
N GLY A 20 -3.06 10.87 -18.98
CA GLY A 20 -2.47 10.07 -20.04
C GLY A 20 -1.84 8.77 -19.53
N GLU A 21 -0.91 8.26 -20.34
CA GLU A 21 -0.16 7.04 -20.04
C GLU A 21 1.32 7.29 -20.27
N ILE A 22 2.15 6.53 -19.58
CA ILE A 22 3.58 6.44 -19.85
C ILE A 22 3.79 5.05 -20.46
N LYS A 23 4.16 4.97 -21.75
CA LYS A 23 4.27 3.70 -22.47
C LYS A 23 5.30 2.77 -21.85
N ASP A 24 6.39 3.35 -21.35
CA ASP A 24 7.52 2.69 -20.69
C ASP A 24 7.55 3.02 -19.19
N ALA A 25 6.37 3.03 -18.55
CA ALA A 25 6.25 3.26 -17.10
C ALA A 25 7.08 2.23 -16.32
N ASP A 26 7.81 2.70 -15.31
CA ASP A 26 8.57 1.83 -14.42
C ASP A 26 7.63 1.14 -13.40
N GLY A 27 6.46 1.73 -13.13
CA GLY A 27 5.40 1.15 -12.31
C GLY A 27 4.01 1.57 -12.76
N VAL A 28 3.03 0.67 -12.62
CA VAL A 28 1.63 0.86 -12.98
C VAL A 28 0.72 0.30 -11.90
N GLY A 29 -0.13 1.15 -11.34
CA GLY A 29 -1.10 0.78 -10.30
C GLY A 29 -2.52 0.97 -10.81
N THR A 30 -3.40 -0.02 -10.61
CA THR A 30 -4.83 0.11 -10.92
C THR A 30 -5.68 -0.27 -9.70
N ILE A 31 -6.60 0.61 -9.36
CA ILE A 31 -7.59 0.43 -8.30
C ILE A 31 -8.97 0.73 -8.85
N GLY A 32 -9.95 -0.05 -8.41
CA GLY A 32 -11.36 0.18 -8.67
C GLY A 32 -12.14 0.06 -7.37
N ASN A 33 -13.11 0.95 -7.17
CA ASN A 33 -14.03 0.88 -6.04
C ASN A 33 -15.35 0.25 -6.51
N PRO A 34 -15.70 -0.97 -6.06
CA PRO A 34 -16.90 -1.67 -6.51
C PRO A 34 -18.21 -1.01 -6.04
N VAL A 35 -18.16 -0.17 -5.01
CA VAL A 35 -19.34 0.51 -4.45
C VAL A 35 -19.78 1.67 -5.35
N CYS A 36 -18.84 2.46 -5.86
CA CYS A 36 -19.14 3.62 -6.70
C CYS A 36 -18.80 3.44 -8.19
N GLY A 37 -18.08 2.38 -8.55
CA GLY A 37 -17.65 2.09 -9.93
C GLY A 37 -16.46 2.90 -10.42
N ASP A 38 -15.88 3.78 -9.59
CA ASP A 38 -14.71 4.58 -9.96
C ASP A 38 -13.47 3.67 -10.13
N ILE A 39 -12.76 3.84 -11.24
CA ILE A 39 -11.50 3.17 -11.56
C ILE A 39 -10.43 4.22 -11.78
N LEU A 40 -9.27 4.04 -11.15
CA LEU A 40 -8.12 4.90 -11.32
C LEU A 40 -6.88 4.05 -11.61
N ARG A 41 -6.14 4.46 -12.63
CA ARG A 41 -4.87 3.89 -13.01
C ARG A 41 -3.79 4.97 -13.01
N ILE A 42 -2.69 4.71 -12.31
CA ILE A 42 -1.52 5.60 -12.24
C ILE A 42 -0.33 4.92 -12.91
N TYR A 43 0.45 5.70 -13.64
CA TYR A 43 1.69 5.35 -14.30
C TYR A 43 2.81 6.21 -13.71
N ILE A 44 3.91 5.61 -13.27
CA ILE A 44 5.07 6.34 -12.74
C ILE A 44 6.34 6.04 -13.53
N LYS A 45 7.18 7.07 -13.70
CA LYS A 45 8.56 6.97 -14.16
C LYS A 45 9.47 7.40 -13.02
N ILE A 46 10.43 6.57 -12.65
CA ILE A 46 11.31 6.78 -11.50
C ILE A 46 12.74 7.03 -11.97
N GLU A 47 13.36 8.08 -11.44
CA GLU A 47 14.78 8.39 -11.66
C GLU A 47 15.38 8.82 -10.32
N ASN A 48 16.51 8.22 -9.93
CA ASN A 48 17.22 8.55 -8.68
C ASN A 48 16.30 8.56 -7.43
N ASN A 49 15.45 7.53 -7.31
CA ASN A 49 14.46 7.37 -6.23
C ASN A 49 13.37 8.46 -6.18
N ARG A 50 13.17 9.23 -7.26
CA ARG A 50 12.14 10.27 -7.38
C ARG A 50 11.17 10.00 -8.52
N ILE A 51 9.93 10.45 -8.36
CA ILE A 51 8.89 10.41 -9.40
C ILE A 51 9.21 11.46 -10.46
N LYS A 52 9.96 11.07 -11.50
CA LYS A 52 10.34 11.94 -12.63
C LYS A 52 9.12 12.39 -13.41
N ASP A 53 8.25 11.44 -13.72
CA ASP A 53 6.96 11.72 -14.34
C ASP A 53 5.88 10.81 -13.77
N ILE A 54 4.66 11.32 -13.76
CA ILE A 54 3.48 10.60 -13.30
C ILE A 54 2.31 10.98 -14.19
N LYS A 55 1.56 9.97 -14.62
CA LYS A 55 0.34 10.14 -15.40
C LYS A 55 -0.77 9.30 -14.80
N PHE A 56 -2.02 9.70 -15.06
CA PHE A 56 -3.16 8.87 -14.70
C PHE A 56 -4.22 8.80 -15.80
N LYS A 57 -5.00 7.71 -15.73
CA LYS A 57 -6.30 7.58 -16.37
C LYS A 57 -7.32 7.19 -15.32
N THR A 58 -8.50 7.77 -15.42
CA THR A 58 -9.61 7.41 -14.54
C THR A 58 -10.90 7.31 -15.33
N PHE A 59 -11.75 6.41 -14.90
CA PHE A 59 -13.16 6.38 -15.23
C PHE A 59 -13.91 6.54 -13.92
N GLY A 60 -14.58 7.67 -13.71
CA GLY A 60 -15.23 7.92 -12.44
C GLY A 60 -15.84 9.31 -12.34
N CYS A 61 -16.33 9.62 -11.15
CA CYS A 61 -16.99 10.90 -10.89
C CYS A 61 -16.01 12.10 -10.93
N ALA A 62 -16.55 13.32 -10.95
CA ALA A 62 -15.75 14.55 -10.98
C ALA A 62 -14.74 14.62 -9.82
N ALA A 63 -15.10 14.10 -8.64
CA ALA A 63 -14.20 14.01 -7.50
C ALA A 63 -13.01 13.06 -7.76
N ALA A 64 -13.21 11.91 -8.43
CA ALA A 64 -12.14 10.99 -8.79
C ALA A 64 -11.14 11.61 -9.77
N VAL A 65 -11.64 12.30 -10.81
CA VAL A 65 -10.80 13.05 -11.77
C VAL A 65 -10.00 14.12 -11.04
N ALA A 66 -10.66 14.92 -10.18
CA ALA A 66 -10.00 15.99 -9.45
C ALA A 66 -8.96 15.46 -8.44
N SER A 67 -9.26 14.38 -7.71
CA SER A 67 -8.33 13.75 -6.79
C SER A 67 -7.10 13.16 -7.49
N GLY A 68 -7.28 12.49 -8.65
CA GLY A 68 -6.14 12.01 -9.45
C GLY A 68 -5.27 13.17 -9.97
N SER A 69 -5.91 14.22 -10.47
CA SER A 69 -5.26 15.45 -10.94
C SER A 69 -4.41 16.10 -9.84
N VAL A 70 -4.98 16.33 -8.66
CA VAL A 70 -4.28 16.93 -7.52
C VAL A 70 -3.15 16.05 -7.00
N LEU A 71 -3.40 14.74 -6.81
CA LEU A 71 -2.38 13.83 -6.30
C LEU A 71 -1.16 13.80 -7.22
N THR A 72 -1.38 13.63 -8.52
CA THR A 72 -0.28 13.52 -9.49
C THR A 72 0.54 14.82 -9.59
N GLU A 73 -0.10 15.98 -9.44
CA GLU A 73 0.60 17.25 -9.34
C GLU A 73 1.39 17.39 -8.02
N MET A 74 0.83 16.90 -6.89
CA MET A 74 1.51 16.93 -5.59
C MET A 74 2.79 16.09 -5.59
N VAL A 75 2.73 14.85 -6.06
CA VAL A 75 3.83 13.89 -5.86
C VAL A 75 4.89 13.92 -6.95
N LYS A 76 4.66 14.65 -8.05
CA LYS A 76 5.67 14.76 -9.11
C LYS A 76 6.94 15.44 -8.58
N GLY A 77 8.09 14.80 -8.75
CA GLY A 77 9.39 15.23 -8.25
C GLY A 77 9.73 14.80 -6.81
N MET A 78 8.74 14.31 -6.05
CA MET A 78 8.96 13.77 -4.71
C MET A 78 9.74 12.45 -4.78
N THR A 79 10.41 12.11 -3.69
CA THR A 79 10.88 10.73 -3.46
C THR A 79 9.70 9.78 -3.32
N ILE A 80 9.95 8.47 -3.50
CA ILE A 80 8.90 7.45 -3.32
C ILE A 80 8.34 7.49 -1.90
N GLU A 81 9.20 7.67 -0.91
CA GLU A 81 8.85 7.71 0.51
C GLU A 81 7.99 8.94 0.83
N GLU A 82 8.36 10.13 0.34
CA GLU A 82 7.55 11.35 0.47
C GLU A 82 6.19 11.20 -0.22
N ALA A 83 6.16 10.62 -1.42
CA ALA A 83 4.93 10.43 -2.19
C ALA A 83 3.93 9.48 -1.50
N LEU A 84 4.42 8.40 -0.88
CA LEU A 84 3.59 7.47 -0.11
C LEU A 84 3.12 8.05 1.24
N ALA A 85 3.84 9.04 1.78
CA ALA A 85 3.47 9.70 3.03
C ALA A 85 2.35 10.74 2.87
N VAL A 86 2.05 11.20 1.64
CA VAL A 86 0.96 12.13 1.37
C VAL A 86 -0.35 11.57 1.89
N LYS A 87 -1.04 12.33 2.76
CA LYS A 87 -2.30 11.93 3.38
C LYS A 87 -3.51 12.32 2.55
N ARG A 88 -4.62 11.61 2.77
CA ARG A 88 -5.91 11.88 2.09
C ARG A 88 -6.40 13.30 2.36
N ASP A 89 -6.17 13.79 3.58
CA ASP A 89 -6.66 15.09 4.02
C ASP A 89 -5.88 16.21 3.31
N GLU A 90 -4.59 16.01 3.02
CA GLU A 90 -3.80 16.95 2.21
C GLU A 90 -4.34 17.05 0.78
N ILE A 91 -4.79 15.95 0.19
CA ILE A 91 -5.45 15.96 -1.14
C ILE A 91 -6.78 16.72 -1.06
N ILE A 92 -7.58 16.45 -0.02
CA ILE A 92 -8.87 17.10 0.21
C ILE A 92 -8.68 18.61 0.43
N ASP A 93 -7.71 19.01 1.24
CA ASP A 93 -7.40 20.41 1.55
C ASP A 93 -6.91 21.15 0.31
N LYS A 94 -6.10 20.48 -0.53
CA LYS A 94 -5.65 21.07 -1.79
C LYS A 94 -6.81 21.27 -2.77
N LEU A 95 -7.83 20.41 -2.73
CA LEU A 95 -9.13 20.59 -3.40
C LEU A 95 -10.04 21.62 -2.71
N GLY A 96 -9.66 22.20 -1.57
CA GLY A 96 -10.49 23.13 -0.80
C GLY A 96 -11.65 22.47 -0.06
N GLY A 97 -11.62 21.15 0.05
CA GLY A 97 -12.68 20.33 0.63
C GLY A 97 -13.37 19.41 -0.38
N LEU A 98 -13.94 18.33 0.14
CA LEU A 98 -14.84 17.44 -0.58
C LEU A 98 -16.06 17.13 0.29
N PRO A 99 -17.27 17.00 -0.31
CA PRO A 99 -18.44 16.50 0.41
C PRO A 99 -18.12 15.17 1.10
N SER A 100 -18.65 14.95 2.30
CA SER A 100 -18.33 13.77 3.13
C SER A 100 -18.46 12.45 2.38
N GLN A 101 -19.52 12.31 1.57
CA GLN A 101 -19.80 11.13 0.75
C GLN A 101 -18.77 10.88 -0.37
N LYS A 102 -17.99 11.89 -0.77
CA LYS A 102 -17.01 11.82 -1.87
C LYS A 102 -15.56 11.78 -1.41
N ARG A 103 -15.31 11.79 -0.10
CA ARG A 103 -13.95 11.67 0.45
C ARG A 103 -13.28 10.33 0.16
N HIS A 104 -14.04 9.29 -0.16
CA HIS A 104 -13.45 8.00 -0.59
C HIS A 104 -12.65 8.10 -1.89
N CYS A 105 -12.90 9.11 -2.74
CA CYS A 105 -12.16 9.31 -3.98
C CYS A 105 -10.70 9.74 -3.75
N SER A 106 -10.37 10.38 -2.61
CA SER A 106 -8.97 10.69 -2.29
C SER A 106 -8.19 9.46 -1.84
N VAL A 107 -8.87 8.52 -1.16
CA VAL A 107 -8.30 7.20 -0.80
C VAL A 107 -7.98 6.40 -2.06
N LEU A 108 -8.91 6.37 -3.03
CA LEU A 108 -8.71 5.72 -4.33
C LEU A 108 -7.40 6.16 -5.03
N ALA A 109 -7.06 7.45 -4.92
CA ALA A 109 -5.87 8.03 -5.52
C ALA A 109 -4.58 7.55 -4.84
N GLN A 110 -4.55 7.53 -3.51
CA GLN A 110 -3.41 7.05 -2.75
C GLN A 110 -3.17 5.54 -3.01
N ASP A 111 -4.23 4.74 -2.99
CA ASP A 111 -4.13 3.29 -3.21
C ASP A 111 -3.60 2.99 -4.62
N ALA A 112 -4.04 3.75 -5.63
CA ALA A 112 -3.52 3.62 -6.99
C ALA A 112 -2.03 3.98 -7.11
N LEU A 113 -1.57 5.00 -6.38
CA LEU A 113 -0.16 5.40 -6.35
C LEU A 113 0.68 4.31 -5.67
N LYS A 114 0.23 3.79 -4.54
CA LYS A 114 0.92 2.72 -3.82
C LYS A 114 1.05 1.46 -4.67
N LYS A 115 -0.01 1.02 -5.34
CA LYS A 115 0.08 -0.09 -6.29
C LYS A 115 1.07 0.16 -7.43
N ALA A 116 1.19 1.40 -7.90
CA ALA A 116 2.18 1.73 -8.93
C ALA A 116 3.61 1.60 -8.39
N VAL A 117 3.84 2.00 -7.14
CA VAL A 117 5.13 1.83 -6.45
C VAL A 117 5.42 0.35 -6.19
N ASP A 118 4.43 -0.46 -5.81
CA ASP A 118 4.59 -1.90 -5.64
C ASP A 118 4.98 -2.58 -6.95
N ASP A 119 4.28 -2.29 -8.05
CA ASP A 119 4.62 -2.82 -9.37
C ASP A 119 6.04 -2.40 -9.79
N TYR A 120 6.45 -1.16 -9.50
CA TYR A 120 7.83 -0.73 -9.70
C TYR A 120 8.83 -1.54 -8.86
N ASN A 121 8.57 -1.75 -7.58
CA ASN A 121 9.44 -2.54 -6.70
C ASN A 121 9.55 -4.00 -7.21
N ARG A 122 8.43 -4.62 -7.59
CA ARG A 122 8.39 -5.97 -8.16
C ARG A 122 9.25 -6.08 -9.42
N ARG A 123 9.16 -5.11 -10.33
CA ARG A 123 9.92 -5.10 -11.59
C ARG A 123 11.41 -4.80 -11.37
N LYS A 124 11.72 -3.86 -10.49
CA LYS A 124 13.11 -3.41 -10.24
C LYS A 124 13.93 -4.44 -9.49
N PHE A 125 13.37 -5.02 -8.43
CA PHE A 125 14.10 -5.92 -7.54
C PHE A 125 13.81 -7.39 -7.85
N GLY A 126 12.69 -7.70 -8.49
CA GLY A 126 12.18 -9.07 -8.57
C GLY A 126 11.56 -9.50 -7.23
N VAL A 127 10.91 -10.65 -7.25
CA VAL A 127 10.21 -11.20 -6.09
C VAL A 127 10.57 -12.66 -5.85
N LEU A 128 10.48 -13.11 -4.61
CA LEU A 128 10.34 -14.52 -4.27
C LEU A 128 8.89 -14.76 -3.85
N LYS A 129 8.20 -15.68 -4.52
CA LYS A 129 6.87 -16.13 -4.07
C LYS A 129 7.04 -16.95 -2.79
N VAL A 130 6.18 -16.71 -1.81
CA VAL A 130 6.18 -17.42 -0.54
C VAL A 130 4.80 -17.92 -0.17
N LYS A 131 4.75 -18.94 0.67
CA LYS A 131 3.54 -19.43 1.33
C LYS A 131 3.67 -19.17 2.83
N PHE A 132 2.61 -18.63 3.42
CA PHE A 132 2.44 -18.52 4.86
C PHE A 132 1.45 -19.60 5.28
N GLU A 133 1.98 -20.74 5.73
CA GLU A 133 1.18 -21.87 6.22
C GLU A 133 0.94 -21.70 7.71
N ILE A 134 -0.32 -21.61 8.11
CA ILE A 134 -0.73 -21.48 9.51
C ILE A 134 -1.36 -22.82 9.92
N GLU A 135 -0.74 -23.49 10.90
CA GLU A 135 -1.05 -24.86 11.28
C GLU A 135 -2.52 -25.01 11.68
N GLY A 136 -3.23 -25.92 11.00
CA GLY A 136 -4.66 -26.17 11.24
C GLY A 136 -5.61 -25.07 10.74
N LYS A 137 -5.13 -24.02 10.06
CA LYS A 137 -5.97 -22.93 9.51
C LYS A 137 -5.95 -22.88 7.99
N GLY A 138 -4.77 -22.99 7.38
CA GLY A 138 -4.63 -22.99 5.93
C GLY A 138 -3.36 -22.28 5.45
N VAL A 139 -3.34 -21.91 4.18
CA VAL A 139 -2.16 -21.35 3.52
C VAL A 139 -2.51 -20.04 2.81
N LEU A 140 -1.79 -18.97 3.15
CA LEU A 140 -1.84 -17.71 2.42
C LEU A 140 -0.72 -17.66 1.38
N SER A 141 -1.03 -17.15 0.20
CA SER A 141 -0.01 -16.89 -0.83
C SER A 141 0.51 -15.47 -0.70
N GLY A 142 1.81 -15.29 -0.83
CA GLY A 142 2.40 -13.95 -0.91
C GLY A 142 3.74 -13.95 -1.63
N GLU A 143 4.45 -12.86 -1.46
CA GLU A 143 5.73 -12.61 -2.07
C GLU A 143 6.56 -11.64 -1.25
N ILE A 144 7.88 -11.81 -1.31
CA ILE A 144 8.87 -10.90 -0.73
C ILE A 144 9.67 -10.27 -1.86
N TYR A 145 9.77 -8.94 -1.85
CA TYR A 145 10.57 -8.16 -2.79
C TYR A 145 12.06 -8.41 -2.51
N LYS A 146 12.87 -8.66 -3.55
CA LYS A 146 14.32 -8.92 -3.38
C LYS A 146 15.13 -7.62 -3.19
N THR A 147 14.65 -6.75 -2.31
CA THR A 147 15.39 -5.58 -1.81
C THR A 147 16.55 -6.05 -0.92
N VAL A 148 17.42 -5.14 -0.47
CA VAL A 148 18.50 -5.49 0.48
C VAL A 148 17.94 -6.16 1.74
N LEU A 149 16.84 -5.62 2.29
CA LEU A 149 16.18 -6.19 3.46
C LEU A 149 15.44 -7.50 3.12
N GLY A 150 14.65 -7.49 2.04
CA GLY A 150 13.89 -8.68 1.64
C GLY A 150 14.78 -9.88 1.29
N SER A 151 15.94 -9.66 0.66
CA SER A 151 16.92 -10.73 0.41
C SER A 151 17.48 -11.33 1.70
N LYS A 152 17.76 -10.52 2.73
CA LYS A 152 18.16 -11.04 4.05
C LYS A 152 17.07 -11.92 4.67
N ILE A 153 15.81 -11.52 4.54
CA ILE A 153 14.66 -12.32 5.03
C ILE A 153 14.56 -13.63 4.25
N ILE A 154 14.71 -13.57 2.91
CA ILE A 154 14.67 -14.72 2.01
C ILE A 154 15.76 -15.74 2.35
N GLU A 155 16.98 -15.31 2.68
CA GLU A 155 18.10 -16.20 3.05
C GLU A 155 17.82 -17.03 4.31
N HIS A 156 16.84 -16.63 5.12
CA HIS A 156 16.44 -17.34 6.34
C HIS A 156 15.20 -18.22 6.15
N LEU A 157 14.72 -18.40 4.91
CA LEU A 157 13.64 -19.33 4.60
C LEU A 157 14.17 -20.78 4.48
N PRO A 158 13.39 -21.80 4.90
CA PRO A 158 12.08 -21.67 5.56
C PRO A 158 12.21 -21.23 7.03
N MET A 159 11.19 -20.54 7.54
CA MET A 159 11.12 -20.13 8.95
C MET A 159 9.85 -20.66 9.61
N ASP A 160 9.97 -21.02 10.89
CA ASP A 160 8.89 -21.56 11.71
C ASP A 160 8.81 -20.76 13.02
N ALA A 161 7.64 -20.22 13.35
CA ALA A 161 7.46 -19.36 14.51
C ALA A 161 6.06 -19.49 15.13
N ASN A 162 5.89 -18.99 16.34
CA ASN A 162 4.57 -18.74 16.91
C ASN A 162 4.13 -17.34 16.47
N ILE A 163 2.87 -17.18 16.06
CA ILE A 163 2.30 -15.87 15.76
C ILE A 163 1.81 -15.19 17.02
N SER A 164 1.83 -13.87 16.97
CA SER A 164 1.09 -12.99 17.88
C SER A 164 0.13 -12.12 17.08
N LEU A 165 -1.01 -11.81 17.66
CA LEU A 165 -2.07 -11.01 17.06
C LEU A 165 -2.16 -9.64 17.73
N TRP A 166 -2.49 -8.63 16.94
CA TRP A 166 -2.73 -7.29 17.46
C TRP A 166 -3.76 -6.53 16.60
N GLY A 167 -5.04 -6.70 16.92
CA GLY A 167 -6.13 -6.27 16.04
C GLY A 167 -6.16 -7.11 14.77
N LYS A 168 -6.18 -6.48 13.59
CA LYS A 168 -6.15 -7.14 12.26
C LYS A 168 -4.73 -7.17 11.68
N GLU A 169 -3.79 -7.52 12.55
CA GLU A 169 -2.38 -7.76 12.27
C GLU A 169 -1.96 -9.06 12.96
N LEU A 170 -1.12 -9.84 12.28
CA LEU A 170 -0.39 -10.94 12.88
C LEU A 170 1.09 -10.74 12.59
N TYR A 171 1.92 -11.03 13.57
CA TYR A 171 3.36 -10.89 13.46
C TYR A 171 4.08 -12.06 14.10
N PHE A 172 5.30 -12.33 13.63
CA PHE A 172 6.11 -13.45 14.08
C PHE A 172 7.60 -13.18 13.85
N PRO A 173 8.48 -13.64 14.76
CA PRO A 173 9.92 -13.42 14.64
C PRO A 173 10.48 -14.14 13.42
N THR A 174 11.41 -13.48 12.73
CA THR A 174 12.10 -14.04 11.55
C THR A 174 13.44 -14.70 11.90
N GLY A 175 13.96 -14.43 13.10
CA GLY A 175 15.36 -14.72 13.45
C GLY A 175 16.36 -13.71 12.85
N VAL A 176 15.90 -12.75 12.05
CA VAL A 176 16.71 -11.68 11.46
C VAL A 176 16.48 -10.40 12.24
N LYS A 177 17.56 -9.81 12.80
CA LYS A 177 17.52 -8.48 13.41
C LYS A 177 18.42 -7.51 12.66
N THR A 178 17.81 -6.58 11.94
CA THR A 178 18.47 -5.56 11.12
C THR A 178 17.67 -4.25 11.17
N ALA A 179 18.37 -3.13 10.96
CA ALA A 179 17.73 -1.84 10.77
C ALA A 179 16.98 -1.77 9.44
N ILE A 180 15.96 -0.90 9.40
CA ILE A 180 15.21 -0.53 8.20
C ILE A 180 15.78 0.73 7.56
N SER A 181 15.61 0.85 6.25
CA SER A 181 16.05 1.98 5.44
C SER A 181 14.88 2.85 4.95
N LYS A 182 13.66 2.30 4.91
CA LYS A 182 12.44 2.96 4.44
C LYS A 182 11.34 2.89 5.50
N PRO A 183 11.47 3.64 6.60
CA PRO A 183 10.51 3.61 7.69
C PRO A 183 9.17 4.21 7.29
N GLN A 184 8.10 3.49 7.58
CA GLN A 184 6.74 4.00 7.49
C GLN A 184 5.86 3.38 8.58
N VAL A 185 4.78 4.08 8.94
CA VAL A 185 3.80 3.60 9.93
C VAL A 185 2.47 3.23 9.26
N ARG A 186 2.13 3.89 8.16
CA ARG A 186 0.92 3.61 7.40
C ARG A 186 1.18 2.44 6.44
N ILE A 187 0.29 1.46 6.50
CA ILE A 187 0.37 0.19 5.77
C ILE A 187 -1.00 -0.06 5.10
N ASP A 188 -1.06 -0.98 4.14
CA ASP A 188 -2.32 -1.39 3.51
C ASP A 188 -2.63 -2.86 3.83
N ALA A 189 -3.89 -3.22 3.70
CA ALA A 189 -4.30 -4.62 3.78
C ALA A 189 -3.63 -5.42 2.65
N GLY A 190 -2.99 -6.53 3.00
CA GLY A 190 -2.20 -7.34 2.07
C GLY A 190 -0.71 -7.00 2.06
N ASP A 191 -0.23 -6.03 2.83
CA ASP A 191 1.20 -5.78 2.96
C ASP A 191 1.89 -6.82 3.85
N VAL A 192 3.10 -7.20 3.46
CA VAL A 192 4.07 -7.88 4.32
C VAL A 192 5.11 -6.86 4.72
N ALA A 193 5.21 -6.53 6.00
CA ALA A 193 6.20 -5.58 6.52
C ALA A 193 7.16 -6.24 7.49
N TYR A 194 8.37 -5.69 7.60
CA TYR A 194 9.36 -6.07 8.59
C TYR A 194 9.40 -5.02 9.71
N TRP A 195 9.26 -5.50 10.94
CA TRP A 195 9.30 -4.70 12.16
C TRP A 195 10.65 -4.88 12.87
N PRO A 196 11.50 -3.82 12.93
CA PRO A 196 12.88 -3.95 13.39
C PRO A 196 13.05 -4.15 14.90
N ASP A 197 12.07 -3.71 15.71
CA ASP A 197 12.19 -3.74 17.17
C ASP A 197 12.33 -5.19 17.67
N GLU A 198 11.52 -6.09 17.10
CA GLU A 198 11.52 -7.52 17.40
C GLU A 198 12.13 -8.40 16.30
N GLY A 199 12.48 -7.83 15.14
CA GLY A 199 12.95 -8.62 14.00
C GLY A 199 11.87 -9.53 13.44
N ALA A 200 10.64 -9.01 13.35
CA ALA A 200 9.44 -9.75 13.00
C ALA A 200 8.96 -9.43 11.59
N LEU A 201 8.29 -10.39 10.95
CA LEU A 201 7.42 -10.13 9.81
C LEU A 201 6.00 -9.89 10.34
N CYS A 202 5.34 -8.89 9.77
CA CYS A 202 3.97 -8.51 10.05
C CYS A 202 3.12 -8.66 8.78
N LEU A 203 1.95 -9.27 8.92
CA LEU A 203 0.93 -9.43 7.90
C LEU A 203 -0.30 -8.61 8.32
N PHE A 204 -0.63 -7.58 7.54
CA PHE A 204 -1.74 -6.68 7.84
C PHE A 204 -2.95 -6.99 6.96
N TRP A 205 -4.14 -7.12 7.53
CA TRP A 205 -5.40 -7.24 6.75
C TRP A 205 -6.49 -6.26 7.18
N GLY A 206 -6.21 -5.40 8.15
CA GLY A 206 -7.14 -4.38 8.60
C GLY A 206 -6.58 -3.51 9.71
N PRO A 207 -7.44 -2.73 10.38
CA PRO A 207 -7.02 -1.81 11.43
C PRO A 207 -6.41 -2.52 12.65
N THR A 208 -5.35 -1.92 13.16
CA THR A 208 -4.70 -2.28 14.44
C THR A 208 -5.27 -1.43 15.59
N PRO A 209 -4.97 -1.74 16.86
CA PRO A 209 -5.43 -0.93 18.00
C PRO A 209 -4.98 0.54 18.01
N VAL A 210 -3.88 0.89 17.34
CA VAL A 210 -3.44 2.31 17.19
C VAL A 210 -4.05 3.01 15.98
N SER A 211 -4.76 2.27 15.13
CA SER A 211 -5.39 2.82 13.93
C SER A 211 -6.56 3.73 14.28
N ASN A 212 -6.75 4.80 13.50
CA ASN A 212 -7.89 5.70 13.63
C ASN A 212 -8.84 5.57 12.43
N GLY A 213 -10.07 5.13 12.68
CA GLY A 213 -11.06 4.90 11.64
C GLY A 213 -10.69 3.72 10.74
N LEU A 214 -10.53 3.97 9.44
CA LEU A 214 -10.26 2.96 8.42
C LEU A 214 -8.78 2.89 8.00
N GLU A 215 -7.92 3.70 8.59
CA GLU A 215 -6.48 3.61 8.32
C GLU A 215 -5.91 2.33 8.94
N ILE A 216 -4.81 1.83 8.39
CA ILE A 216 -4.06 0.70 8.94
C ILE A 216 -2.69 1.22 9.34
N LEU A 217 -2.43 1.25 10.64
CA LEU A 217 -1.21 1.81 11.23
C LEU A 217 -0.44 0.71 11.97
N ALA A 218 0.83 0.54 11.66
CA ALA A 218 1.72 -0.26 12.50
C ALA A 218 1.93 0.42 13.87
N TYR A 219 2.31 -0.35 14.89
CA TYR A 219 2.60 0.20 16.23
C TYR A 219 3.74 1.22 16.20
N SER A 220 4.83 0.86 15.52
CA SER A 220 5.99 1.72 15.28
C SER A 220 6.44 1.59 13.81
N ALA A 221 7.57 2.21 13.46
CA ALA A 221 8.04 2.22 12.07
C ALA A 221 8.40 0.81 11.58
N VAL A 222 7.87 0.45 10.41
CA VAL A 222 8.15 -0.80 9.69
C VAL A 222 8.65 -0.48 8.28
N GLU A 223 9.21 -1.46 7.59
CA GLU A 223 9.52 -1.39 6.15
C GLU A 223 8.69 -2.44 5.40
N VAL A 224 7.94 -2.04 4.38
CA VAL A 224 7.20 -3.00 3.54
C VAL A 224 8.19 -3.77 2.68
N VAL A 225 8.19 -5.09 2.84
CA VAL A 225 9.12 -6.02 2.18
C VAL A 225 8.42 -6.95 1.21
N GLY A 226 7.10 -6.89 1.09
CA GLY A 226 6.34 -7.78 0.24
C GLY A 226 4.84 -7.55 0.31
N SER A 227 4.10 -8.51 -0.23
CA SER A 227 2.64 -8.52 -0.17
C SER A 227 2.09 -9.94 -0.08
N PHE A 228 0.86 -10.08 0.37
CA PHE A 228 0.13 -11.35 0.43
C PHE A 228 -1.33 -11.16 0.00
N LYS A 229 -1.93 -12.26 -0.44
CA LYS A 229 -3.36 -12.30 -0.74
C LYS A 229 -4.12 -12.46 0.57
N VAL A 230 -4.87 -11.41 0.93
CA VAL A 230 -5.73 -11.43 2.11
C VAL A 230 -6.82 -12.49 1.96
N ASP A 231 -6.94 -13.33 2.99
CA ASP A 231 -8.08 -14.22 3.22
C ASP A 231 -8.56 -13.96 4.65
N GLU A 232 -9.52 -13.04 4.79
CA GLU A 232 -10.01 -12.61 6.11
C GLU A 232 -10.65 -13.77 6.89
N GLN A 233 -11.28 -14.73 6.20
CA GLN A 233 -11.92 -15.86 6.86
C GLN A 233 -10.89 -16.77 7.52
N LEU A 234 -9.76 -17.00 6.87
CA LEU A 234 -8.64 -17.74 7.44
C LEU A 234 -7.97 -16.95 8.58
N LEU A 235 -7.67 -15.67 8.34
CA LEU A 235 -6.97 -14.82 9.30
C LEU A 235 -7.76 -14.62 10.58
N ASP A 236 -9.08 -14.48 10.49
CA ASP A 236 -9.95 -14.30 11.66
C ASP A 236 -10.11 -15.58 12.51
N LEU A 237 -9.66 -16.74 12.01
CA LEU A 237 -9.61 -18.00 12.78
C LEU A 237 -8.31 -18.17 13.56
N CYS A 238 -7.30 -17.33 13.31
CA CYS A 238 -6.00 -17.40 13.95
C CYS A 238 -6.08 -16.95 15.42
N LYS A 239 -5.14 -17.43 16.24
CA LYS A 239 -5.00 -17.10 17.66
C LYS A 239 -3.54 -16.88 18.04
N ASP A 240 -3.30 -16.12 19.11
CA ASP A 240 -1.98 -16.03 19.71
C ASP A 240 -1.41 -17.43 20.01
N GLY A 241 -0.17 -17.65 19.60
CA GLY A 241 0.52 -18.93 19.77
C GLY A 241 0.30 -19.93 18.64
N ASP A 242 -0.60 -19.69 17.68
CA ASP A 242 -0.70 -20.54 16.48
C ASP A 242 0.65 -20.59 15.74
N ARG A 243 0.98 -21.74 15.16
CA ARG A 243 2.24 -21.95 14.45
C ARG A 243 2.12 -21.47 13.01
N ILE A 244 3.10 -20.69 12.57
CA ILE A 244 3.27 -20.30 11.18
C ILE A 244 4.58 -20.85 10.63
N ARG A 245 4.52 -21.32 9.39
CA ARG A 245 5.66 -21.69 8.58
C ARG A 245 5.68 -20.88 7.29
N VAL A 246 6.80 -20.21 7.02
CA VAL A 246 6.99 -19.45 5.78
C VAL A 246 8.01 -20.17 4.90
N MET A 247 7.63 -20.42 3.65
CA MET A 247 8.44 -21.18 2.69
C MET A 247 8.41 -20.54 1.31
N ALA A 248 9.47 -20.72 0.53
CA ALA A 248 9.44 -20.40 -0.89
C ALA A 248 8.36 -21.22 -1.60
N SER A 249 7.59 -20.59 -2.48
CA SER A 249 6.70 -21.29 -3.40
C SER A 249 7.43 -21.49 -4.72
N SER A 250 7.47 -22.75 -5.16
CA SER A 250 7.74 -23.11 -6.57
C SER A 250 6.66 -22.56 -7.49
#